data_AF-A0A800N7D1-F1
#
_entry.id   AF-A0A800N7D1-F1
#
_cell.length_a   1.000
_cell.length_b   1.000
_cell.length_c   1.000
_cell.angle_alpha   90.00
_cell.angle_beta   90.00
_cell.angle_gamma   90.00
#
_symmetry.space_group_name_H-M   'P 1'
#
loop_
_entity.id
_entity.type
_entity.pdbx_description
1 polymer ?
#
loop_
_entity_poly.entity_id
_entity_poly.type
_entity_poly.pdbx_seq_one_letter_code
_entity_poly.pdbx_strand_id
1 'polypeptide(L)' 'TTDLASGISRNPYFSFEMKGGEPGDKITIQWADNQGNSDSQDTLIQ' A
#
# COMPACT_ATOMS: atom_id res chain seq x y z
N THR A 1 8.10 5.41 0.29
CA THR A 1 7.79 4.71 -0.98
C THR A 1 8.62 3.45 -1.00
N THR A 2 8.07 2.34 -1.51
CA THR A 2 8.78 1.05 -1.61
C THR A 2 8.71 0.60 -3.06
N ASP A 3 9.86 0.28 -3.65
CA ASP A 3 9.93 -0.16 -5.04
C ASP A 3 9.69 -1.68 -5.13
N LEU A 4 8.76 -2.09 -6.00
CA LEU A 4 8.41 -3.49 -6.23
C LEU A 4 9.24 -4.04 -7.41
N ALA A 5 10.00 -5.10 -7.19
CA ALA A 5 10.85 -5.73 -8.20
C ALA A 5 10.23 -7.02 -8.78
N SER A 6 10.85 -7.60 -9.81
CA SER A 6 10.38 -8.76 -10.59
C SER A 6 10.21 -10.09 -9.83
N GLY A 7 10.42 -10.13 -8.52
CA GLY A 7 10.28 -11.31 -7.67
C GLY A 7 9.04 -11.34 -6.77
N ILE A 8 8.14 -10.36 -6.90
CA ILE A 8 6.92 -10.28 -6.08
C ILE A 8 5.86 -11.26 -6.62
N SER A 9 5.14 -11.94 -5.71
CA SER A 9 4.09 -12.91 -6.08
C SER A 9 2.94 -12.25 -6.87
N ARG A 10 2.24 -13.03 -7.71
CA ARG A 10 1.03 -12.57 -8.44
C ARG A 10 -0.05 -12.00 -7.52
N ASN A 11 -0.15 -12.49 -6.28
CA ASN A 11 -1.03 -11.98 -5.23
C ASN A 11 -0.19 -11.57 -4.01
N PRO A 12 0.44 -10.39 -4.02
CA PRO A 12 1.29 -9.98 -2.92
C PRO A 12 0.46 -9.51 -1.72
N TYR A 13 0.92 -9.88 -0.52
CA TYR A 13 0.39 -9.35 0.73
C TYR A 13 1.40 -8.35 1.30
N PHE A 14 0.93 -7.14 1.61
CA PHE A 14 1.73 -6.09 2.21
C PHE A 14 1.24 -5.80 3.63
N SER A 15 2.18 -5.67 4.55
CA SER A 15 1.93 -5.23 5.92
C SER A 15 2.85 -4.06 6.21
N PHE A 16 2.30 -2.99 6.77
CA PHE A 16 3.04 -1.80 7.14
C PHE A 16 2.85 -1.57 8.63
N GLU A 17 3.94 -1.26 9.32
CA GLU A 17 3.91 -0.78 10.69
C GLU A 17 4.25 0.71 10.69
N MET A 18 3.44 1.51 11.36
CA MET A 18 3.63 2.95 11.50
C MET A 18 3.56 3.34 12.97
N LYS A 19 4.36 4.34 13.35
CA LYS A 19 4.35 4.91 14.69
C LYS A 19 3.43 6.14 14.70
N GLY A 20 2.42 6.12 15.56
CA GLY A 20 1.42 7.19 15.65
C GLY A 20 0.23 6.97 14.70
N GLY A 21 -0.64 7.98 14.63
CA GLY A 21 -1.95 7.91 13.98
C GLY A 21 -3.07 7.85 15.02
N GLU A 22 -4.11 8.65 14.81
CA GLU A 22 -5.30 8.71 15.65
C GLU A 22 -6.47 7.98 14.99
N PRO A 23 -7.41 7.41 15.77
CA PRO A 23 -8.64 6.87 15.22
C PRO A 23 -9.36 7.89 14.32
N GLY A 24 -9.67 7.49 13.09
CA GLY A 24 -10.26 8.35 12.06
C GLY A 24 -9.26 8.97 11.10
N ASP A 25 -7.95 8.84 11.32
CA ASP A 25 -6.94 9.24 10.35
C ASP A 25 -7.03 8.39 9.09
N LYS A 26 -6.92 9.05 7.94
CA LYS A 26 -6.98 8.41 6.63
C LYS A 26 -5.61 7.92 6.19
N ILE A 27 -5.52 6.63 5.88
CA ILE A 27 -4.38 6.01 5.21
C ILE A 27 -4.77 5.74 3.77
N THR A 28 -3.94 6.25 2.84
CA THR A 28 -4.06 5.97 1.41
C THR A 28 -2.86 5.12 0.96
N ILE A 29 -3.14 3.97 0.36
CA ILE A 29 -2.17 3.06 -0.23
C ILE A 29 -2.26 3.22 -1.75
N GLN A 30 -1.13 3.35 -2.43
CA GLN A 30 -1.05 3.49 -3.89
C GLN A 30 0.07 2.60 -4.43
N TRP A 31 -0.15 1.96 -5.56
CA TRP A 31 0.88 1.20 -6.26
C TRP A 31 0.78 1.36 -7.76
N ALA A 32 1.92 1.19 -8.43
CA ALA A 32 2.03 1.09 -9.87
C ALA A 32 2.71 -0.24 -10.23
N ASP A 33 2.22 -0.91 -11.26
CA ASP A 33 2.81 -2.15 -11.74
C ASP A 33 3.76 -1.92 -12.93
N ASN A 34 4.44 -2.99 -13.35
CA ASN A 34 5.36 -2.96 -14.47
C ASN A 34 4.68 -2.97 -15.85
N GLN A 35 3.35 -3.05 -15.89
CA GLN A 35 2.53 -2.99 -17.11
C GLN A 35 1.97 -1.57 -17.34
N GLY A 36 2.26 -0.64 -16.43
CA GLY A 36 1.80 0.75 -16.50
C GLY A 36 0.44 0.98 -15.87
N ASN A 37 -0.12 0.00 -15.15
CA ASN A 37 -1.34 0.20 -14.38
C ASN A 37 -1.00 0.79 -13.01
N SER A 38 -1.95 1.49 -12.43
CA SER A 38 -1.90 1.96 -11.06
C SER A 38 -3.24 1.76 -10.37
N ASP A 39 -3.21 1.63 -9.06
CA ASP A 39 -4.41 1.50 -8.24
C ASP A 39 -4.17 2.10 -6.84
N SER A 40 -5.27 2.36 -6.13
CA SER A 40 -5.24 2.95 -4.80
C SER A 40 -6.35 2.44 -3.90
N GLN A 41 -6.07 2.40 -2.60
CA GLN A 41 -7.03 1.99 -1.58
C GLN A 41 -6.93 2.92 -0.37
N ASP A 42 -8.09 3.29 0.15
CA ASP A 42 -8.21 4.10 1.36
C ASP A 42 -8.71 3.25 2.54
N THR A 43 -8.18 3.53 3.73
CA THR A 43 -8.69 2.99 4.99
C THR A 43 -8.57 4.04 6.10
N LEU A 44 -9.33 3.85 7.17
CA LEU A 44 -9.22 4.66 8.38
C LEU A 44 -8.50 3.87 9.46
N ILE A 45 -7.65 4.54 10.23
CA ILE A 45 -7.16 4.01 11.51
C ILE A 45 -8.38 3.82 12.42
N GLN A 46 -8.54 2.62 12.97
CA GLN A 46 -9.59 2.27 13.91
C GLN A 46 -9.16 2.58 15.35
#